data_AF-L2GVY4-F1
#
_entry.id   AF-L2GVY4-F1
#
_cell.length_a   1.000
_cell.length_b   1.000
_cell.length_c   1.000
_cell.angle_alpha   90.00
_cell.angle_beta   90.00
_cell.angle_gamma   90.00
#
_symmetry.space_group_name_H-M   'P 1'
#
loop_
_entity.id
_entity.type
_entity.pdbx_description
1 polymer ?
#
loop_
_entity_poly.entity_id
_entity_poly.type
_entity_poly.pdbx_seq_one_letter_code
_entity_poly.pdbx_strand_id
1 'polypeptide(L)'
;MGGRLKIPKTHISIQKACEELKVTEDQFKKLIIHLNIRAENVRSIYKLSCSDANTYSLKDVNRIYNSRLYATMQKNNQREMEKKLWQGRNRDDIADRMHDLDYDYVNVISNKYASFSDAVGDLGETLTFLYIYQFFNKQMNDDEGLFGTVNAELAKFERFITENMLIKSVYPTKKGLHLLLRIGVIEILFFVPLSSNFTDLRRKDLLPYIKLYMYHLMMVNCKIRNVNIDVLTNTSSKDVIGKENGNADKTVNKDRMGEDVKRCTKANKIFQNLKICIGGMVLAHWLKMLCLSAGGEITDECDYFVTEGKIDQLNGAVSYVHPSFIVNSYNQGSLVDKEEYLIGKGSVEYLYPFESHNKKYDKDFIDTLSKTKRKNVSEYLENIRKSTYFS
;
A
#
# COMPACT_ATOMS: atom_id res chain seq x y z
N MET A 1 -58.81 -7.00 -1.83
CA MET A 1 -57.78 -6.20 -2.52
C MET A 1 -56.48 -6.28 -1.74
N GLY A 2 -55.52 -7.07 -2.19
CA GLY A 2 -54.22 -7.20 -1.51
C GLY A 2 -53.35 -6.00 -1.85
N GLY A 3 -53.24 -5.03 -0.93
CA GLY A 3 -52.31 -3.92 -1.06
C GLY A 3 -50.88 -4.47 -1.04
N ARG A 4 -50.20 -4.49 -2.19
CA ARG A 4 -48.78 -4.81 -2.25
C ARG A 4 -48.03 -3.78 -1.40
N LEU A 5 -47.42 -4.22 -0.30
CA LEU A 5 -46.47 -3.44 0.48
C LEU A 5 -45.43 -2.86 -0.49
N LYS A 6 -45.44 -1.52 -0.65
CA LYS A 6 -44.42 -0.84 -1.46
C LYS A 6 -43.10 -0.99 -0.72
N ILE A 7 -42.22 -1.84 -1.25
CA ILE A 7 -40.87 -2.02 -0.72
C ILE A 7 -40.16 -0.66 -0.80
N PRO A 8 -39.58 -0.16 0.31
CA PRO A 8 -38.90 1.13 0.30
C PRO A 8 -37.68 1.05 -0.60
N LYS A 9 -37.50 2.09 -1.42
CA LYS A 9 -36.32 2.24 -2.25
C LYS A 9 -35.18 2.74 -1.37
N THR A 10 -34.05 2.04 -1.38
CA THR A 10 -32.93 2.26 -0.45
C THR A 10 -31.65 2.68 -1.15
N HIS A 11 -31.58 2.55 -2.48
CA HIS A 11 -30.37 2.78 -3.27
C HIS A 11 -30.59 3.75 -4.41
N ILE A 12 -29.56 4.49 -4.80
CA ILE A 12 -29.59 5.50 -5.86
C ILE A 12 -28.49 5.25 -6.90
N SER A 13 -28.72 5.63 -8.16
CA SER A 13 -27.70 5.59 -9.21
C SER A 13 -26.69 6.75 -9.09
N ILE A 14 -25.55 6.65 -9.76
CA ILE A 14 -24.51 7.70 -9.75
C ILE A 14 -25.08 9.01 -10.27
N GLN A 15 -25.75 8.96 -11.42
CA GLN A 15 -26.31 10.14 -12.07
C GLN A 15 -27.25 10.89 -11.13
N LYS A 16 -28.16 10.17 -10.48
CA LYS A 16 -29.15 10.80 -9.60
C LYS A 16 -28.53 11.28 -8.28
N ALA A 17 -27.52 10.59 -7.76
CA ALA A 17 -26.77 11.07 -6.60
C ALA A 17 -26.01 12.38 -6.92
N CYS A 18 -25.43 12.49 -8.11
CA CYS A 18 -24.76 13.70 -8.58
C CYS A 18 -25.75 14.88 -8.71
N GLU A 19 -26.94 14.63 -9.24
CA GLU A 19 -28.02 15.62 -9.33
C GLU A 19 -28.47 16.10 -7.94
N GLU A 20 -28.71 15.18 -7.00
CA GLU A 20 -29.15 15.52 -5.63
C GLU A 20 -28.08 16.30 -4.85
N LEU A 21 -26.81 15.92 -5.00
CA LEU A 21 -25.67 16.57 -4.34
C LEU A 21 -25.16 17.80 -5.10
N LYS A 22 -25.67 18.10 -6.29
CA LYS A 22 -25.18 19.19 -7.16
C LYS A 22 -23.65 19.15 -7.36
N VAL A 23 -23.13 17.96 -7.68
CA VAL A 23 -21.70 17.74 -7.94
C VAL A 23 -21.50 17.07 -9.29
N THR A 24 -20.31 17.23 -9.86
CA THR A 24 -19.90 16.46 -11.04
C THR A 24 -19.61 15.00 -10.69
N GLU A 25 -19.57 14.12 -11.68
CA GLU A 25 -19.24 12.71 -11.47
C GLU A 25 -17.84 12.52 -10.86
N ASP A 26 -16.85 13.32 -11.30
CA ASP A 26 -15.49 13.27 -10.77
C ASP A 26 -15.42 13.75 -9.31
N GLN A 27 -16.20 14.77 -8.96
CA GLN A 27 -16.35 15.23 -7.58
C GLN A 27 -17.02 14.17 -6.71
N PHE A 28 -18.07 13.53 -7.21
CA PHE A 28 -18.73 12.43 -6.52
C PHE A 28 -17.75 11.27 -6.28
N LYS A 29 -16.97 10.88 -7.30
CA LYS A 29 -15.89 9.88 -7.17
C LYS A 29 -14.88 10.24 -6.09
N LYS A 30 -14.43 11.50 -6.04
CA LYS A 30 -13.55 11.99 -4.96
C LYS A 30 -14.19 11.79 -3.59
N LEU A 31 -15.45 12.21 -3.41
CA LEU A 31 -16.15 12.10 -2.11
C LEU A 31 -16.30 10.66 -1.64
N ILE A 32 -16.69 9.73 -2.53
CA ILE A 32 -16.83 8.32 -2.16
C ILE A 32 -15.48 7.68 -1.79
N ILE A 33 -14.39 8.07 -2.47
CA ILE A 33 -13.03 7.60 -2.14
C ILE A 33 -12.65 8.06 -0.74
N HIS A 34 -12.80 9.36 -0.45
CA HIS A 34 -12.36 9.94 0.82
C HIS A 34 -13.23 9.46 2.00
N LEU A 35 -14.51 9.18 1.77
CA LEU A 35 -15.43 8.67 2.80
C LEU A 35 -15.48 7.15 2.89
N ASN A 36 -14.69 6.43 2.07
CA ASN A 36 -14.65 4.97 1.98
C ASN A 36 -16.05 4.36 1.72
N ILE A 37 -16.81 4.96 0.80
CA ILE A 37 -18.14 4.52 0.39
C ILE A 37 -18.00 3.60 -0.81
N ARG A 38 -18.62 2.42 -0.75
CA ARG A 38 -18.54 1.40 -1.79
C ARG A 38 -19.85 1.32 -2.57
N ALA A 39 -19.75 1.02 -3.86
CA ALA A 39 -20.91 0.73 -4.67
C ALA A 39 -21.48 -0.66 -4.32
N GLU A 40 -22.80 -0.76 -4.32
CA GLU A 40 -23.56 -1.99 -4.08
C GLU A 40 -24.35 -2.39 -5.32
N ASN A 41 -24.37 -3.69 -5.61
CA ASN A 41 -25.21 -4.27 -6.65
C ASN A 41 -26.47 -4.86 -6.02
N VAL A 42 -27.52 -4.04 -5.95
CA VAL A 42 -28.81 -4.46 -5.39
C VAL A 42 -29.83 -4.76 -6.48
N ARG A 43 -30.85 -5.56 -6.12
CA ARG A 43 -31.98 -5.85 -7.02
C ARG A 43 -32.74 -4.57 -7.38
N SER A 44 -33.27 -4.52 -8.60
CA SER A 44 -33.98 -3.35 -9.16
C SER A 44 -35.11 -2.82 -8.27
N ILE A 45 -35.80 -3.69 -7.53
CA ILE A 45 -36.87 -3.32 -6.59
C ILE A 45 -36.43 -2.34 -5.49
N TYR A 46 -35.13 -2.34 -5.14
CA TYR A 46 -34.57 -1.46 -4.11
C TYR A 46 -33.96 -0.17 -4.69
N LYS A 47 -33.89 -0.05 -6.03
CA LYS A 47 -33.28 1.08 -6.71
C LYS A 47 -34.25 2.23 -6.93
N LEU A 48 -33.77 3.45 -6.72
CA LEU A 48 -34.44 4.70 -7.05
C LEU A 48 -34.56 4.90 -8.57
N SER A 49 -33.55 4.44 -9.31
CA SER A 49 -33.39 4.53 -10.76
C SER A 49 -32.86 3.20 -11.33
N CYS A 50 -33.28 2.84 -12.56
CA CYS A 50 -32.97 1.55 -13.19
C CYS A 50 -31.78 1.57 -14.16
N SER A 51 -31.08 2.69 -14.31
CA SER A 51 -30.07 2.86 -15.38
C SER A 51 -28.74 2.17 -15.09
N ASP A 52 -28.30 2.14 -13.82
CA ASP A 52 -26.91 1.83 -13.50
C ASP A 52 -26.76 0.48 -12.77
N ALA A 53 -25.72 -0.28 -13.14
CA ALA A 53 -25.35 -1.53 -12.48
C ALA A 53 -24.87 -1.29 -11.04
N ASN A 54 -24.11 -0.22 -10.83
CA ASN A 54 -23.56 0.19 -9.54
C ASN A 54 -24.46 1.25 -8.89
N THR A 55 -24.89 0.99 -7.66
CA THR A 55 -25.75 1.91 -6.90
C THR A 55 -25.22 2.16 -5.50
N TYR A 56 -25.64 3.25 -4.87
CA TYR A 56 -25.18 3.66 -3.54
C TYR A 56 -26.34 3.71 -2.57
N SER A 57 -26.10 3.36 -1.31
CA SER A 57 -27.11 3.48 -0.27
C SER A 57 -27.48 4.94 -0.04
N LEU A 58 -28.78 5.23 0.13
CA LEU A 58 -29.25 6.58 0.47
C LEU A 58 -28.65 7.07 1.82
N LYS A 59 -28.33 6.13 2.73
CA LYS A 59 -27.64 6.46 3.98
C LYS A 59 -26.25 7.05 3.73
N ASP A 60 -25.52 6.47 2.78
CA ASP A 60 -24.18 6.94 2.42
C ASP A 60 -24.23 8.29 1.70
N VAL A 61 -25.21 8.50 0.82
CA VAL A 61 -25.42 9.81 0.18
C VAL A 61 -25.75 10.88 1.20
N ASN A 62 -26.60 10.57 2.18
CA ASN A 62 -26.87 11.49 3.28
C ASN A 62 -25.61 11.73 4.15
N ARG A 63 -24.77 10.71 4.34
CA ARG A 63 -23.47 10.86 5.01
C ARG A 63 -22.54 11.78 4.23
N ILE A 64 -22.51 11.69 2.90
CA ILE A 64 -21.76 12.61 2.03
C ILE A 64 -22.26 14.04 2.25
N TYR A 65 -23.57 14.25 2.15
CA TYR A 65 -24.18 15.58 2.28
C TYR A 65 -23.84 16.26 3.61
N ASN A 66 -23.84 15.50 4.71
CA ASN A 66 -23.53 16.00 6.04
C ASN A 66 -22.01 16.04 6.35
N SER A 67 -21.15 15.66 5.40
CA SER A 67 -19.71 15.62 5.62
C SER A 67 -19.06 17.01 5.49
N ARG A 68 -18.02 17.26 6.28
CA ARG A 68 -17.19 18.47 6.14
C ARG A 68 -16.52 18.53 4.76
N LEU A 69 -16.16 17.39 4.19
CA LEU A 69 -15.59 17.29 2.85
C LEU A 69 -16.51 17.88 1.78
N TYR A 70 -17.78 17.51 1.82
CA TYR A 70 -18.78 18.04 0.91
C TYR A 70 -18.96 19.55 1.10
N ALA A 71 -19.01 20.04 2.34
CA ALA A 71 -19.09 21.47 2.62
C ALA A 71 -17.87 22.25 2.07
N THR A 72 -16.65 21.72 2.22
CA THR A 72 -15.44 22.31 1.64
C THR A 72 -15.47 22.29 0.12
N MET A 73 -15.92 21.18 -0.49
CA MET A 73 -16.05 21.05 -1.95
C MET A 73 -17.03 22.08 -2.52
N GLN A 74 -18.18 22.28 -1.88
CA GLN A 74 -19.16 23.28 -2.30
C GLN A 74 -18.59 24.71 -2.19
N LYS A 75 -17.81 25.01 -1.14
CA LYS A 75 -17.10 26.30 -1.03
C LYS A 75 -16.06 26.49 -2.13
N ASN A 76 -15.32 25.45 -2.50
CA ASN A 76 -14.34 25.52 -3.60
C ASN A 76 -15.05 25.72 -4.95
N ASN A 77 -16.18 25.05 -5.19
CA ASN A 77 -16.99 25.28 -6.39
C ASN A 77 -17.45 26.75 -6.48
N GLN A 78 -17.87 27.34 -5.36
CA GLN A 78 -18.23 28.76 -5.32
C GLN A 78 -17.04 29.66 -5.64
N ARG A 79 -15.88 29.40 -5.03
CA ARG A 79 -14.64 30.16 -5.30
C ARG A 79 -14.21 30.06 -6.76
N GLU A 80 -14.35 28.90 -7.38
CA GLU A 80 -14.02 28.71 -8.79
C GLU A 80 -14.95 29.55 -9.70
N MET A 81 -16.24 29.63 -9.37
CA MET A 81 -17.17 30.51 -10.07
C MET A 81 -16.81 31.99 -9.90
N GLU A 82 -16.46 32.41 -8.68
CA GLU A 82 -16.00 33.78 -8.41
C GLU A 82 -14.70 34.10 -9.15
N LYS A 83 -13.76 33.15 -9.19
CA LYS A 83 -12.50 33.29 -9.93
C LYS A 83 -12.74 33.52 -11.42
N LYS A 84 -13.62 32.74 -12.04
CA LYS A 84 -14.02 32.91 -13.46
C LYS A 84 -14.70 34.27 -13.70
N LEU A 85 -15.49 34.76 -12.73
CA LEU A 85 -16.13 36.07 -12.81
C LEU A 85 -15.09 37.21 -12.79
N TRP A 86 -14.07 37.12 -11.94
CA TRP A 86 -12.99 38.11 -11.90
C TRP A 86 -12.09 38.08 -13.14
N GLN A 87 -11.79 36.89 -13.66
CA GLN A 87 -11.08 36.73 -14.93
C GLN A 87 -11.87 37.36 -16.10
N GLY A 88 -13.18 37.13 -16.15
CA GLY A 88 -14.06 37.77 -17.15
C GLY A 88 -14.13 39.29 -17.05
N ARG A 89 -13.69 39.87 -15.92
CA ARG A 89 -13.57 41.32 -15.69
C ARG A 89 -12.14 41.85 -15.89
N ASN A 90 -11.23 41.04 -16.44
CA ASN A 90 -9.80 41.35 -16.60
C ASN A 90 -9.12 41.74 -15.27
N ARG A 91 -9.52 41.11 -14.16
CA ARG A 91 -8.96 41.30 -12.81
C ARG A 91 -8.23 40.05 -12.35
N ASP A 92 -7.23 39.66 -13.12
CA ASP A 92 -6.42 38.46 -12.86
C ASP A 92 -5.65 38.58 -11.53
N ASP A 93 -5.32 39.81 -11.11
CA ASP A 93 -4.70 40.13 -9.82
C ASP A 93 -5.50 39.62 -8.61
N ILE A 94 -6.84 39.63 -8.71
CA ILE A 94 -7.73 39.11 -7.67
C ILE A 94 -7.90 37.60 -7.83
N ALA A 95 -8.09 37.14 -9.06
CA ALA A 95 -8.31 35.72 -9.37
C ALA A 95 -7.12 34.85 -8.94
N ASP A 96 -5.89 35.34 -9.10
CA ASP A 96 -4.67 34.59 -8.77
C ASP A 96 -4.44 34.46 -7.26
N ARG A 97 -4.96 35.41 -6.46
CA ARG A 97 -4.95 35.34 -4.99
C ARG A 97 -6.01 34.39 -4.43
N MET A 98 -6.96 33.95 -5.25
CA MET A 98 -7.98 32.98 -4.84
C MET A 98 -7.43 31.57 -4.97
N HIS A 99 -7.24 30.92 -3.82
CA HIS A 99 -6.85 29.53 -3.70
C HIS A 99 -7.99 28.68 -3.17
N ASP A 100 -8.02 27.41 -3.58
CA ASP A 100 -8.93 26.42 -3.06
C ASP A 100 -8.63 26.14 -1.59
N LEU A 101 -9.68 25.84 -0.82
CA LEU A 101 -9.53 25.36 0.54
C LEU A 101 -9.09 23.89 0.52
N ASP A 102 -8.07 23.58 1.32
CA ASP A 102 -7.66 22.20 1.53
C ASP A 102 -8.73 21.40 2.27
N TYR A 103 -8.86 20.13 1.90
CA TYR A 103 -9.67 19.19 2.65
C TYR A 103 -9.00 18.86 3.98
N ASP A 104 -9.82 18.65 5.01
CA ASP A 104 -9.36 18.24 6.33
C ASP A 104 -9.04 16.74 6.36
N TYR A 105 -7.94 16.38 5.68
CA TYR A 105 -7.50 15.00 5.53
C TYR A 105 -7.21 14.31 6.86
N VAL A 106 -6.76 15.07 7.87
CA VAL A 106 -6.50 14.55 9.22
C VAL A 106 -7.77 13.97 9.81
N ASN A 107 -8.87 14.73 9.82
CA ASN A 107 -10.14 14.23 10.33
C ASN A 107 -10.71 13.10 9.47
N VAL A 108 -10.50 13.10 8.16
CA VAL A 108 -10.91 11.99 7.29
C VAL A 108 -10.22 10.69 7.70
N ILE A 109 -8.90 10.73 7.87
CA ILE A 109 -8.08 9.57 8.24
C ILE A 109 -8.41 9.11 9.65
N SER A 110 -8.52 10.04 10.61
CA SER A 110 -8.92 9.72 12.00
C SER A 110 -10.31 9.08 12.09
N ASN A 111 -11.24 9.44 11.22
CA ASN A 111 -12.56 8.79 11.16
C ASN A 111 -12.52 7.44 10.43
N LYS A 112 -11.57 7.24 9.50
CA LYS A 112 -11.39 5.98 8.77
C LYS A 112 -10.78 4.89 9.67
N TYR A 113 -9.80 5.26 10.50
CA TYR A 113 -9.09 4.32 11.36
C TYR A 113 -9.38 4.60 12.83
N ALA A 114 -10.06 3.67 13.49
CA ALA A 114 -10.41 3.80 14.91
C ALA A 114 -9.16 3.74 15.81
N SER A 115 -8.14 3.00 15.39
CA SER A 115 -6.88 2.85 16.12
C SER A 115 -5.64 3.02 15.23
N PHE A 116 -4.49 3.24 15.86
CA PHE A 116 -3.21 3.27 15.16
C PHE A 116 -2.85 1.92 14.52
N SER A 117 -3.24 0.81 15.16
CA SER A 117 -3.08 -0.54 14.59
C SER A 117 -3.83 -0.68 13.27
N ASP A 118 -5.06 -0.16 13.20
CA ASP A 118 -5.86 -0.21 11.97
C ASP A 118 -5.22 0.62 10.85
N ALA A 119 -4.69 1.80 11.19
CA ALA A 119 -3.97 2.66 10.25
C ALA A 119 -2.71 1.96 9.70
N VAL A 120 -1.91 1.34 10.57
CA VAL A 120 -0.72 0.57 10.15
C VAL A 120 -1.10 -0.64 9.30
N GLY A 121 -2.20 -1.32 9.61
CA GLY A 121 -2.70 -2.46 8.83
C GLY A 121 -3.05 -2.09 7.38
N ASP A 122 -3.55 -0.87 7.16
CA ASP A 122 -3.94 -0.37 5.82
C ASP A 122 -2.79 0.37 5.09
N LEU A 123 -1.59 0.36 5.68
CA LEU A 123 -0.43 1.02 5.11
C LEU A 123 0.06 0.35 3.81
N GLY A 124 -0.26 -0.93 3.60
CA GLY A 124 0.14 -1.67 2.41
C GLY A 124 -0.43 -1.07 1.11
N GLU A 125 -1.72 -0.71 1.11
CA GLU A 125 -2.36 0.00 0.00
C GLU A 125 -1.73 1.39 -0.17
N THR A 126 -1.61 2.13 0.94
CA THR A 126 -1.04 3.48 0.98
C THR A 126 0.34 3.53 0.33
N LEU A 127 1.26 2.67 0.76
CA LEU A 127 2.62 2.60 0.22
C LEU A 127 2.60 2.25 -1.26
N THR A 128 1.79 1.26 -1.65
CA THR A 128 1.70 0.83 -3.05
C THR A 128 1.31 1.99 -3.96
N PHE A 129 0.26 2.75 -3.60
CA PHE A 129 -0.17 3.91 -4.39
C PHE A 129 0.86 5.04 -4.41
N LEU A 130 1.55 5.29 -3.29
CA LEU A 130 2.58 6.33 -3.23
C LEU A 130 3.83 5.96 -4.05
N TYR A 131 4.27 4.70 -4.04
CA TYR A 131 5.36 4.24 -4.90
C TYR A 131 4.98 4.24 -6.38
N ILE A 132 3.73 3.89 -6.71
CA ILE A 132 3.20 4.03 -8.07
C ILE A 132 3.23 5.50 -8.51
N TYR A 133 2.79 6.42 -7.65
CA TYR A 133 2.84 7.85 -7.94
C TYR A 133 4.29 8.35 -8.09
N GLN A 134 5.21 7.95 -7.21
CA GLN A 134 6.62 8.29 -7.33
C GLN A 134 7.19 7.80 -8.66
N PHE A 135 6.89 6.57 -9.07
CA PHE A 135 7.36 5.97 -10.30
C PHE A 135 6.91 6.77 -11.54
N PHE A 136 5.62 7.14 -11.62
CA PHE A 136 5.10 7.90 -12.77
C PHE A 136 5.54 9.36 -12.81
N ASN A 137 5.77 10.01 -11.66
CA ASN A 137 6.17 11.42 -11.63
C ASN A 137 7.68 11.64 -11.72
N LYS A 138 8.52 10.60 -11.55
CA LYS A 138 9.95 10.70 -11.91
C LYS A 138 10.17 11.06 -13.39
N GLN A 139 9.19 10.82 -14.24
CA GLN A 139 9.29 10.99 -15.70
C GLN A 139 8.58 12.25 -16.21
N MET A 140 7.93 13.05 -15.35
CA MET A 140 7.09 14.18 -15.78
C MET A 140 7.05 15.32 -14.75
N ASN A 141 6.59 16.50 -15.18
CA ASN A 141 6.43 17.67 -14.30
C ASN A 141 5.35 17.42 -13.23
N ASP A 142 5.67 17.81 -12.00
CA ASP A 142 4.79 17.73 -10.82
C ASP A 142 3.88 18.97 -10.76
N ASP A 143 2.75 18.91 -11.45
CA ASP A 143 1.80 20.03 -11.55
C ASP A 143 1.18 20.42 -10.19
N GLU A 144 1.12 19.50 -9.20
CA GLU A 144 0.51 19.75 -7.89
C GLU A 144 1.51 20.01 -6.76
N GLY A 145 2.82 19.93 -7.02
CA GLY A 145 3.86 20.09 -5.99
C GLY A 145 3.86 18.98 -4.91
N LEU A 146 3.22 17.84 -5.18
CA LEU A 146 3.10 16.75 -4.21
C LEU A 146 4.29 15.79 -4.24
N PHE A 147 5.02 15.70 -5.35
CA PHE A 147 6.10 14.74 -5.55
C PHE A 147 7.21 14.91 -4.51
N GLY A 148 7.60 16.15 -4.22
CA GLY A 148 8.58 16.45 -3.18
C GLY A 148 8.15 15.94 -1.80
N THR A 149 6.90 16.22 -1.42
CA THR A 149 6.33 15.79 -0.14
C THR A 149 6.20 14.26 -0.05
N VAL A 150 5.69 13.61 -1.09
CA VAL A 150 5.56 12.15 -1.15
C VAL A 150 6.94 11.48 -1.02
N ASN A 151 7.95 11.96 -1.74
CA ASN A 151 9.30 11.42 -1.65
C ASN A 151 9.90 11.60 -0.25
N ALA A 152 9.69 12.77 0.36
CA ALA A 152 10.18 13.02 1.71
C ALA A 152 9.52 12.09 2.74
N GLU A 153 8.22 11.83 2.63
CA GLU A 153 7.50 10.94 3.54
C GLU A 153 7.82 9.46 3.32
N LEU A 154 7.99 9.03 2.07
CA LEU A 154 8.49 7.69 1.74
C LEU A 154 9.90 7.49 2.29
N ALA A 155 10.82 8.45 2.11
CA ALA A 155 12.18 8.35 2.61
C ALA A 155 12.26 8.28 4.15
N LYS A 156 11.38 9.00 4.86
CA LYS A 156 11.24 8.88 6.32
C LYS A 156 10.81 7.47 6.72
N PHE A 157 9.84 6.90 6.00
CA PHE A 157 9.36 5.56 6.26
C PHE A 157 10.39 4.48 5.92
N GLU A 158 11.07 4.60 4.77
CA GLU A 158 12.18 3.72 4.36
C GLU A 158 13.29 3.69 5.41
N ARG A 159 13.70 4.87 5.90
CA ARG A 159 14.69 4.96 6.98
C ARG A 159 14.23 4.22 8.23
N PHE A 160 12.99 4.43 8.64
CA PHE A 160 12.40 3.76 9.79
C PHE A 160 12.42 2.23 9.64
N ILE A 161 12.03 1.69 8.48
CA ILE A 161 12.01 0.23 8.27
C ILE A 161 13.42 -0.37 8.21
N THR A 162 14.41 0.37 7.69
CA THR A 162 15.81 -0.08 7.65
C THR A 162 16.45 -0.05 9.03
N GLU A 163 16.31 1.05 9.77
CA GLU A 163 16.88 1.20 11.13
C GLU A 163 16.32 0.15 12.11
N ASN A 164 15.05 -0.23 11.94
CA ASN A 164 14.37 -1.19 12.81
C ASN A 164 14.29 -2.60 12.23
N MET A 165 14.94 -2.86 11.08
CA MET A 165 15.02 -4.17 10.43
C MET A 165 13.65 -4.84 10.24
N LEU A 166 12.66 -4.07 9.78
CA LEU A 166 11.25 -4.48 9.74
C LEU A 166 10.85 -5.26 8.48
N ILE A 167 11.76 -5.37 7.51
CA ILE A 167 11.50 -6.12 6.28
C ILE A 167 11.61 -7.61 6.59
N LYS A 168 10.50 -8.33 6.45
CA LYS A 168 10.44 -9.77 6.69
C LYS A 168 10.85 -10.57 5.45
N SER A 169 10.33 -10.22 4.28
CA SER A 169 10.66 -10.91 3.04
C SER A 169 10.41 -10.05 1.81
N VAL A 170 11.08 -10.40 0.71
CA VAL A 170 11.05 -9.65 -0.55
C VAL A 170 10.92 -10.59 -1.74
N TYR A 171 10.18 -10.18 -2.76
CA TYR A 171 10.01 -10.96 -3.97
C TYR A 171 9.99 -10.09 -5.23
N PRO A 172 11.06 -10.13 -6.05
CA PRO A 172 11.12 -9.46 -7.34
C PRO A 172 10.26 -10.17 -8.41
N THR A 173 9.54 -9.38 -9.21
CA THR A 173 8.67 -9.83 -10.32
C THR A 173 8.89 -8.94 -11.53
N LYS A 174 8.52 -9.40 -12.75
CA LYS A 174 8.62 -8.64 -14.02
C LYS A 174 8.06 -7.19 -13.94
N LYS A 175 7.10 -6.95 -13.04
CA LYS A 175 6.44 -5.65 -12.85
C LYS A 175 7.11 -4.77 -11.80
N GLY A 176 7.74 -5.38 -10.81
CA GLY A 176 8.25 -4.66 -9.64
C GLY A 176 8.61 -5.56 -8.47
N LEU A 177 8.68 -4.97 -7.29
CA LEU A 177 9.12 -5.62 -6.06
C LEU A 177 7.96 -5.72 -5.08
N HIS A 178 7.68 -6.92 -4.58
CA HIS A 178 6.80 -7.12 -3.45
C HIS A 178 7.63 -7.16 -2.17
N LEU A 179 7.22 -6.39 -1.15
CA LEU A 179 7.85 -6.38 0.16
C LEU A 179 6.82 -6.70 1.23
N LEU A 180 7.20 -7.61 2.13
CA LEU A 180 6.45 -7.92 3.33
C LEU A 180 7.19 -7.35 4.53
N LEU A 181 6.53 -6.43 5.24
CA LEU A 181 7.02 -5.87 6.50
C LEU A 181 6.30 -6.52 7.67
N ARG A 182 6.93 -6.52 8.83
CA ARG A 182 6.29 -6.87 10.09
C ARG A 182 6.52 -5.79 11.13
N ILE A 183 5.45 -5.09 11.52
CA ILE A 183 5.44 -4.09 12.58
C ILE A 183 4.66 -4.67 13.76
N GLY A 184 5.39 -5.19 14.76
CA GLY A 184 4.80 -5.91 15.89
C GLY A 184 4.07 -7.18 15.43
N VAL A 185 2.74 -7.19 15.59
CA VAL A 185 1.87 -8.31 15.18
C VAL A 185 1.27 -8.13 13.78
N ILE A 186 1.46 -6.96 13.16
CA ILE A 186 0.84 -6.61 11.89
C ILE A 186 1.83 -6.90 10.77
N GLU A 187 1.37 -7.65 9.77
CA GLU A 187 2.11 -7.89 8.54
C GLU A 187 1.57 -6.99 7.42
N ILE A 188 2.47 -6.33 6.69
CA ILE A 188 2.12 -5.34 5.67
C ILE A 188 2.78 -5.75 4.37
N LEU A 189 1.97 -6.19 3.40
CA LEU A 189 2.42 -6.47 2.04
C LEU A 189 2.17 -5.23 1.16
N PHE A 190 3.20 -4.76 0.48
CA PHE A 190 3.06 -3.68 -0.50
C PHE A 190 3.92 -3.94 -1.73
N PHE A 191 3.62 -3.20 -2.79
CA PHE A 191 4.25 -3.35 -4.10
C PHE A 191 4.93 -2.07 -4.56
N VAL A 192 6.10 -2.21 -5.17
CA VAL A 192 6.89 -1.11 -5.73
C VAL A 192 7.12 -1.37 -7.22
N PRO A 193 6.58 -0.55 -8.12
CA PRO A 193 6.79 -0.72 -9.55
C PRO A 193 8.23 -0.40 -9.94
N LEU A 194 8.79 -1.22 -10.82
CA LEU A 194 10.16 -1.07 -11.33
C LEU A 194 10.24 -1.05 -12.86
N SER A 195 9.22 -1.54 -13.55
CA SER A 195 9.15 -1.51 -15.02
C SER A 195 8.03 -0.63 -15.54
N SER A 196 8.26 0.01 -16.68
CA SER A 196 7.36 0.99 -17.31
C SER A 196 6.16 0.38 -18.04
N ASN A 197 6.00 -0.94 -18.01
CA ASN A 197 4.94 -1.66 -18.74
C ASN A 197 3.54 -1.50 -18.13
N PHE A 198 3.30 -0.46 -17.32
CA PHE A 198 1.98 -0.11 -16.80
C PHE A 198 1.28 0.82 -17.81
N THR A 199 0.65 0.24 -18.83
CA THR A 199 0.05 1.00 -19.93
C THR A 199 -1.31 1.63 -19.62
N ASP A 200 -1.94 1.32 -18.47
CA ASP A 200 -3.38 1.53 -18.33
C ASP A 200 -3.81 2.48 -17.20
N LEU A 201 -2.88 2.99 -16.37
CA LEU A 201 -3.23 3.86 -15.25
C LEU A 201 -3.08 5.34 -15.61
N ARG A 202 -4.22 6.04 -15.75
CA ARG A 202 -4.24 7.49 -15.99
C ARG A 202 -3.95 8.22 -14.67
N ARG A 203 -2.95 9.12 -14.67
CA ARG A 203 -2.56 9.94 -13.49
C ARG A 203 -3.75 10.61 -12.79
N LYS A 204 -4.70 11.15 -13.56
CA LYS A 204 -5.88 11.86 -13.05
C LYS A 204 -6.77 10.98 -12.15
N ASP A 205 -6.78 9.67 -12.42
CA ASP A 205 -7.58 8.71 -11.65
C ASP A 205 -6.91 8.38 -10.31
N LEU A 206 -5.58 8.51 -10.21
CA LEU A 206 -4.81 8.26 -8.98
C LEU A 206 -4.77 9.45 -8.04
N LEU A 207 -4.80 10.67 -8.57
CA LEU A 207 -4.57 11.90 -7.80
C LEU A 207 -5.47 12.07 -6.55
N PRO A 208 -6.77 11.73 -6.59
CA PRO A 208 -7.62 11.76 -5.39
C PRO A 208 -7.12 10.86 -4.26
N TYR A 209 -6.50 9.73 -4.61
CA TYR A 209 -5.96 8.78 -3.66
C TYR A 209 -4.63 9.25 -3.08
N ILE A 210 -3.79 9.90 -3.90
CA ILE A 210 -2.43 10.28 -3.49
C ILE A 210 -2.44 11.26 -2.33
N LYS A 211 -3.30 12.30 -2.35
CA LYS A 211 -3.40 13.22 -1.20
C LYS A 211 -3.83 12.48 0.07
N LEU A 212 -4.88 11.67 -0.02
CA LEU A 212 -5.37 10.89 1.13
C LEU A 212 -4.27 9.95 1.69
N TYR A 213 -3.58 9.21 0.82
CA TYR A 213 -2.53 8.28 1.20
C TYR A 213 -1.26 8.98 1.69
N MET A 214 -0.91 10.13 1.13
CA MET A 214 0.19 10.97 1.63
C MET A 214 -0.09 11.42 3.07
N TYR A 215 -1.27 11.98 3.35
CA TYR A 215 -1.63 12.37 4.71
C TYR A 215 -1.71 11.17 5.66
N HIS A 216 -2.15 10.01 5.17
CA HIS A 216 -2.16 8.78 5.96
C HIS A 216 -0.73 8.38 6.37
N LEU A 217 0.20 8.34 5.41
CA LEU A 217 1.61 8.05 5.68
C LEU A 217 2.23 9.09 6.63
N MET A 218 1.93 10.39 6.44
CA MET A 218 2.40 11.46 7.33
C MET A 218 1.93 11.24 8.77
N MET A 219 0.65 10.94 8.98
CA MET A 219 0.10 10.67 10.31
C MET A 219 0.75 9.44 10.95
N VAL A 220 0.97 8.39 10.16
CA VAL A 220 1.65 7.17 10.62
C VAL A 220 3.11 7.48 10.99
N ASN A 221 3.88 8.14 10.12
CA ASN A 221 5.27 8.57 10.38
C ASN A 221 5.38 9.42 11.65
N CYS A 222 4.48 10.40 11.81
CA CYS A 222 4.41 11.24 13.00
C CYS A 222 4.18 10.42 14.28
N LYS A 223 3.32 9.40 14.22
CA LYS A 223 3.06 8.55 15.38
C LYS A 223 4.21 7.60 15.66
N ILE A 224 4.77 6.97 14.63
CA ILE A 224 5.91 6.03 14.72
C ILE A 224 7.11 6.70 15.38
N ARG A 225 7.47 7.93 14.99
CA ARG A 225 8.59 8.67 15.59
C ARG A 225 8.44 8.87 17.10
N ASN A 226 7.20 8.93 17.58
CA ASN A 226 6.88 9.18 18.99
C ASN A 226 6.65 7.89 19.79
N VAL A 227 6.73 6.71 19.17
CA VAL A 227 6.48 5.42 19.82
C VAL A 227 7.78 4.64 19.90
N ASN A 228 8.17 4.26 21.11
CA ASN A 228 9.24 3.29 21.31
C ASN A 228 8.69 1.91 20.90
N ILE A 229 9.26 1.28 19.86
CA ILE A 229 8.69 0.06 19.22
C ILE A 229 8.47 -1.07 20.23
N ASP A 230 9.30 -1.15 21.27
CA ASP A 230 9.19 -2.12 22.37
C ASP A 230 7.85 -2.06 23.14
N VAL A 231 7.09 -0.98 22.99
CA VAL A 231 5.77 -0.81 23.63
C VAL A 231 4.66 -1.44 22.79
N LEU A 232 4.76 -1.43 21.45
CA LEU A 232 3.72 -1.98 20.55
C LEU A 232 3.61 -3.50 20.61
N THR A 233 4.67 -4.19 21.04
CA THR A 233 4.68 -5.64 21.23
C THR A 233 3.98 -6.07 22.52
N ASN A 234 3.78 -5.16 23.49
CA ASN A 234 3.26 -5.46 24.82
C ASN A 234 1.82 -4.99 25.07
N THR A 235 1.31 -4.04 24.29
CA THR A 235 -0.02 -3.43 24.52
C THR A 235 -1.21 -4.21 23.97
N SER A 236 -1.02 -5.28 23.20
CA SER A 236 -2.13 -6.10 22.68
C SER A 236 -2.76 -7.06 23.71
N SER A 237 -2.26 -7.09 24.96
CA SER A 237 -2.70 -8.07 25.97
C SER A 237 -3.40 -7.47 27.20
N LYS A 238 -3.75 -6.18 27.23
CA LYS A 238 -4.25 -5.53 28.47
C LYS A 238 -5.58 -4.77 28.42
N ASP A 239 -6.35 -4.82 27.33
CA ASP A 239 -7.66 -4.15 27.29
C ASP A 239 -8.83 -5.13 27.08
N VAL A 240 -9.01 -6.10 28.00
CA VAL A 240 -10.33 -6.64 28.40
C VAL A 240 -10.22 -7.21 29.82
N ILE A 241 -10.39 -6.39 30.86
CA ILE A 241 -10.81 -6.89 32.18
C ILE A 241 -11.91 -5.98 32.71
N GLY A 242 -13.15 -6.47 32.59
CA GLY A 242 -14.34 -5.94 33.23
C GLY A 242 -15.33 -7.07 33.51
N LYS A 243 -15.03 -7.84 34.58
CA LYS A 243 -15.92 -8.66 35.43
C LYS A 243 -16.92 -9.62 34.77
N GLU A 244 -16.73 -10.94 34.98
CA GLU A 244 -17.59 -11.76 35.84
C GLU A 244 -17.09 -13.21 35.97
N ASN A 245 -17.53 -13.85 37.05
CA ASN A 245 -16.98 -15.05 37.68
C ASN A 245 -17.26 -16.36 36.92
N GLY A 246 -16.36 -17.35 37.03
CA GLY A 246 -16.70 -18.73 36.68
C GLY A 246 -15.51 -19.67 36.48
N ASN A 247 -15.38 -20.61 37.41
CA ASN A 247 -14.40 -21.69 37.56
C ASN A 247 -14.00 -22.50 36.31
N ALA A 248 -12.76 -23.01 36.40
CA ALA A 248 -12.23 -24.27 35.86
C ALA A 248 -11.75 -24.38 34.40
N ASP A 249 -10.43 -24.57 34.32
CA ASP A 249 -9.70 -25.52 33.48
C ASP A 249 -9.50 -25.20 31.98
N LYS A 250 -8.25 -24.81 31.66
CA LYS A 250 -7.54 -25.07 30.39
C LYS A 250 -6.13 -24.48 30.43
N THR A 251 -5.18 -25.31 30.84
CA THR A 251 -3.76 -25.18 30.53
C THR A 251 -3.56 -25.34 29.02
N VAL A 252 -3.48 -24.24 28.27
CA VAL A 252 -3.10 -24.26 26.85
C VAL A 252 -2.15 -23.10 26.53
N ASN A 253 -0.90 -23.46 26.21
CA ASN A 253 0.09 -22.76 25.39
C ASN A 253 0.27 -21.24 25.61
N LYS A 254 0.87 -20.85 26.74
CA LYS A 254 1.46 -19.51 26.92
C LYS A 254 2.91 -19.39 26.39
N ASP A 255 3.56 -20.52 26.10
CA ASP A 255 4.98 -20.57 25.73
C ASP A 255 5.28 -20.40 24.23
N ARG A 256 4.27 -20.49 23.35
CA ARG A 256 4.50 -20.33 21.89
C ARG A 256 4.49 -18.88 21.40
N MET A 257 3.84 -17.96 22.12
CA MET A 257 3.80 -16.54 21.72
C MET A 257 5.11 -15.78 21.98
N GLY A 258 5.93 -16.24 22.94
CA GLY A 258 7.21 -15.60 23.26
C GLY A 258 8.32 -15.89 22.22
N GLU A 259 8.24 -17.01 21.51
CA GLU A 259 9.25 -17.40 20.52
C GLU A 259 9.08 -16.68 19.18
N ASP A 260 7.84 -16.42 18.75
CA ASP A 260 7.56 -15.77 17.46
C ASP A 260 7.80 -14.25 17.45
N VAL A 261 7.86 -13.63 18.65
CA VAL A 261 8.28 -12.22 18.82
C VAL A 261 9.81 -12.13 18.88
N LYS A 262 10.50 -13.08 19.54
CA LYS A 262 11.97 -13.18 19.53
C LYS A 262 12.56 -13.54 18.15
N ARG A 263 11.80 -14.21 17.28
CA ARG A 263 12.20 -14.47 15.88
C ARG A 263 12.17 -13.23 15.00
N CYS A 264 11.29 -12.27 15.26
CA CYS A 264 11.19 -11.07 14.42
C CYS A 264 12.33 -10.08 14.67
N THR A 265 12.90 -10.07 15.88
CA THR A 265 14.12 -9.32 16.24
C THR A 265 15.41 -10.06 15.92
N LYS A 266 15.33 -11.31 15.44
CA LYS A 266 16.42 -12.03 14.77
C LYS A 266 16.21 -11.95 13.25
N ALA A 267 16.00 -10.76 12.71
CA ALA A 267 16.60 -10.47 11.41
C ALA A 267 18.12 -10.64 11.65
N ASN A 268 18.58 -11.86 11.43
CA ASN A 268 19.97 -12.25 11.62
C ASN A 268 20.78 -11.21 10.87
N LYS A 269 21.81 -10.65 11.50
CA LYS A 269 22.78 -9.78 10.83
C LYS A 269 23.57 -10.64 9.83
N ILE A 270 22.89 -11.20 8.83
CA ILE A 270 23.38 -12.23 7.91
C ILE A 270 24.48 -11.69 7.01
N PHE A 271 24.48 -10.38 6.81
CA PHE A 271 25.50 -9.67 6.07
C PHE A 271 26.46 -8.92 7.01
N GLN A 272 26.46 -9.23 8.31
CA GLN A 272 27.40 -8.61 9.24
C GLN A 272 28.84 -8.83 8.76
N ASN A 273 29.61 -7.74 8.74
CA ASN A 273 30.99 -7.71 8.27
C ASN A 273 31.17 -8.01 6.77
N LEU A 274 30.11 -8.04 5.97
CA LEU A 274 30.22 -8.10 4.52
C LEU A 274 30.27 -6.69 3.95
N LYS A 275 31.28 -6.43 3.11
CA LYS A 275 31.35 -5.23 2.29
C LYS A 275 30.74 -5.52 0.93
N ILE A 276 29.65 -4.83 0.61
CA ILE A 276 28.84 -5.11 -0.58
C ILE A 276 28.78 -3.85 -1.44
N CYS A 277 29.20 -3.97 -2.70
CA CYS A 277 28.95 -2.97 -3.72
C CYS A 277 27.78 -3.41 -4.59
N ILE A 278 26.86 -2.49 -4.87
CA ILE A 278 25.69 -2.75 -5.72
C ILE A 278 25.82 -1.90 -6.99
N GLY A 279 25.93 -2.58 -8.12
CA GLY A 279 26.03 -1.96 -9.43
C GLY A 279 24.78 -1.17 -9.84
N GLY A 280 24.90 -0.42 -10.93
CA GLY A 280 23.80 0.39 -11.49
C GLY A 280 22.69 -0.47 -12.10
N MET A 281 21.73 -0.88 -11.28
CA MET A 281 20.56 -1.67 -11.67
C MET A 281 19.26 -1.09 -11.13
N VAL A 282 18.14 -1.53 -11.68
CA VAL A 282 16.79 -1.04 -11.30
C VAL A 282 16.48 -1.34 -9.83
N LEU A 283 16.97 -2.48 -9.31
CA LEU A 283 16.78 -2.92 -7.93
C LEU A 283 17.76 -2.29 -6.92
N ALA A 284 18.71 -1.45 -7.36
CA ALA A 284 19.85 -1.06 -6.53
C ALA A 284 19.45 -0.41 -5.20
N HIS A 285 18.45 0.48 -5.20
CA HIS A 285 17.94 1.13 -3.98
C HIS A 285 17.44 0.11 -2.95
N TRP A 286 16.60 -0.83 -3.40
CA TRP A 286 16.00 -1.82 -2.52
C TRP A 286 17.01 -2.86 -2.03
N LEU A 287 17.96 -3.26 -2.87
CA LEU A 287 19.06 -4.13 -2.45
C LEU A 287 19.93 -3.46 -1.38
N LYS A 288 20.24 -2.16 -1.53
CA LYS A 288 20.98 -1.40 -0.51
C LYS A 288 20.24 -1.42 0.81
N MET A 289 18.94 -1.15 0.79
CA MET A 289 18.10 -1.21 1.99
C MET A 289 18.11 -2.59 2.64
N LEU A 290 18.01 -3.67 1.87
CA LEU A 290 18.07 -5.03 2.41
C LEU A 290 19.43 -5.33 3.05
N CYS A 291 20.52 -4.97 2.37
CA CYS A 291 21.87 -5.15 2.89
C CYS A 291 22.05 -4.43 4.22
N LEU A 292 21.66 -3.15 4.29
CA LEU A 292 21.74 -2.34 5.51
C LEU A 292 20.84 -2.91 6.63
N SER A 293 19.62 -3.33 6.30
CA SER A 293 18.68 -3.94 7.26
C SER A 293 19.20 -5.28 7.81
N ALA A 294 20.10 -5.95 7.09
CA ALA A 294 20.74 -7.20 7.50
C ALA A 294 22.18 -7.01 8.04
N GLY A 295 22.57 -5.77 8.33
CA GLY A 295 23.85 -5.43 8.98
C GLY A 295 25.07 -5.40 8.05
N GLY A 296 24.87 -5.38 6.74
CA GLY A 296 25.94 -5.23 5.75
C GLY A 296 26.41 -3.79 5.58
N GLU A 297 27.63 -3.64 5.06
CA GLU A 297 28.26 -2.35 4.76
C GLU A 297 28.21 -2.11 3.24
N ILE A 298 27.77 -0.91 2.82
CA ILE A 298 27.75 -0.53 1.40
C ILE A 298 28.96 0.36 1.09
N THR A 299 29.94 -0.20 0.37
CA THR A 299 31.22 0.45 0.05
C THR A 299 31.67 0.14 -1.37
N ASP A 300 32.54 0.99 -1.94
CA ASP A 300 33.15 0.75 -3.25
C ASP A 300 34.24 -0.34 -3.17
N GLU A 301 35.00 -0.37 -2.07
CA GLU A 301 35.88 -1.49 -1.71
C GLU A 301 35.05 -2.61 -1.09
N CYS A 302 34.78 -3.66 -1.86
CA CYS A 302 33.80 -4.69 -1.49
C CYS A 302 34.35 -6.12 -1.64
N ASP A 303 33.79 -7.03 -0.84
CA ASP A 303 34.00 -8.47 -0.99
C ASP A 303 33.04 -9.04 -2.06
N TYR A 304 31.85 -8.44 -2.16
CA TYR A 304 30.79 -8.83 -3.09
C TYR A 304 30.37 -7.66 -3.98
N PHE A 305 30.40 -7.87 -5.29
CA PHE A 305 29.86 -6.94 -6.28
C PHE A 305 28.58 -7.52 -6.90
N VAL A 306 27.45 -6.90 -6.58
CA VAL A 306 26.13 -7.36 -7.04
C VAL A 306 25.79 -6.69 -8.37
N THR A 307 25.59 -7.49 -9.43
CA THR A 307 25.33 -6.98 -10.80
C THR A 307 24.43 -7.93 -11.61
N GLU A 308 23.80 -7.44 -12.67
CA GLU A 308 23.03 -8.25 -13.63
C GLU A 308 23.88 -8.79 -14.80
N GLY A 309 25.21 -8.72 -14.68
CA GLY A 309 26.15 -9.32 -15.64
C GLY A 309 26.91 -8.33 -16.53
N LYS A 310 26.81 -7.02 -16.28
CA LYS A 310 27.70 -6.02 -16.89
C LYS A 310 28.91 -5.82 -16.00
N ILE A 311 30.07 -6.31 -16.42
CA ILE A 311 31.34 -6.13 -15.72
C ILE A 311 32.39 -5.70 -16.75
N ASP A 312 32.92 -4.50 -16.60
CA ASP A 312 33.95 -3.96 -17.51
C ASP A 312 35.34 -4.48 -17.16
N GLN A 313 35.63 -4.66 -15.86
CA GLN A 313 36.90 -5.16 -15.34
C GLN A 313 36.67 -6.12 -14.16
N LEU A 314 37.31 -7.29 -14.22
CA LEU A 314 37.25 -8.29 -13.16
C LEU A 314 38.42 -8.10 -12.20
N ASN A 315 38.09 -7.92 -10.92
CA ASN A 315 39.04 -8.02 -9.82
C ASN A 315 38.96 -9.42 -9.21
N GLY A 316 40.05 -10.18 -9.27
CA GLY A 316 40.09 -11.55 -8.74
C GLY A 316 39.86 -11.66 -7.22
N ALA A 317 39.97 -10.57 -6.48
CA ALA A 317 39.66 -10.52 -5.05
C ALA A 317 38.15 -10.34 -4.75
N VAL A 318 37.34 -9.98 -5.75
CA VAL A 318 35.92 -9.63 -5.58
C VAL A 318 35.03 -10.74 -6.10
N SER A 319 34.02 -11.13 -5.32
CA SER A 319 33.00 -12.09 -5.76
C SER A 319 31.87 -11.37 -6.49
N TYR A 320 31.74 -11.61 -7.79
CA TYR A 320 30.68 -11.02 -8.61
C TYR A 320 29.45 -11.93 -8.58
N VAL A 321 28.34 -11.44 -8.03
CA VAL A 321 27.13 -12.24 -7.80
C VAL A 321 25.87 -11.59 -8.38
N HIS A 322 24.88 -12.43 -8.72
CA HIS A 322 23.56 -11.99 -9.13
C HIS A 322 22.75 -11.38 -7.96
N PRO A 323 21.78 -10.48 -8.23
CA PRO A 323 20.91 -9.89 -7.20
C PRO A 323 20.13 -10.92 -6.37
N SER A 324 19.84 -12.09 -6.96
CA SER A 324 19.19 -13.21 -6.30
C SER A 324 19.96 -13.72 -5.09
N PHE A 325 21.30 -13.53 -5.04
CA PHE A 325 22.12 -13.87 -3.87
C PHE A 325 21.64 -13.13 -2.61
N ILE A 326 21.46 -11.81 -2.73
CA ILE A 326 21.03 -10.96 -1.62
C ILE A 326 19.59 -11.29 -1.24
N VAL A 327 18.69 -11.39 -2.22
CA VAL A 327 17.26 -11.63 -1.94
C VAL A 327 17.02 -13.00 -1.32
N ASN A 328 17.63 -14.06 -1.87
CA ASN A 328 17.46 -15.42 -1.36
C ASN A 328 18.11 -15.56 0.02
N SER A 329 19.31 -15.00 0.23
CA SER A 329 19.94 -14.99 1.57
C SER A 329 19.08 -14.27 2.60
N TYR A 330 18.50 -13.13 2.21
CA TYR A 330 17.62 -12.36 3.08
C TYR A 330 16.36 -13.15 3.45
N ASN A 331 15.68 -13.73 2.45
CA ASN A 331 14.45 -14.49 2.67
C ASN A 331 14.67 -15.78 3.47
N GLN A 332 15.82 -16.45 3.30
CA GLN A 332 16.17 -17.65 4.05
C GLN A 332 16.65 -17.34 5.48
N GLY A 333 17.10 -16.11 5.73
CA GLY A 333 17.70 -15.71 7.01
C GLY A 333 19.08 -16.32 7.25
N SER A 334 19.75 -16.77 6.20
CA SER A 334 21.12 -17.32 6.18
C SER A 334 21.81 -17.00 4.86
N LEU A 335 23.14 -16.88 4.87
CA LEU A 335 23.91 -16.69 3.64
C LEU A 335 23.83 -17.94 2.76
N VAL A 336 23.38 -17.79 1.52
CA VAL A 336 23.37 -18.89 0.53
C VAL A 336 24.78 -19.15 0.00
N ASP A 337 25.01 -20.32 -0.60
CA ASP A 337 26.29 -20.62 -1.23
C ASP A 337 26.52 -19.67 -2.41
N LYS A 338 27.60 -18.89 -2.36
CA LYS A 338 27.93 -17.88 -3.38
C LYS A 338 28.21 -18.51 -4.74
N GLU A 339 28.72 -19.74 -4.79
CA GLU A 339 29.16 -20.40 -6.03
C GLU A 339 27.99 -20.65 -7.01
N GLU A 340 26.78 -20.79 -6.47
CA GLU A 340 25.55 -20.95 -7.25
C GLU A 340 25.08 -19.63 -7.89
N TYR A 341 25.50 -18.48 -7.35
CA TYR A 341 25.00 -17.15 -7.73
C TYR A 341 26.04 -16.31 -8.47
N LEU A 342 27.21 -16.86 -8.78
CA LEU A 342 28.25 -16.15 -9.53
C LEU A 342 27.76 -15.75 -10.92
N ILE A 343 28.19 -14.57 -11.38
CA ILE A 343 27.92 -14.12 -12.75
C ILE A 343 28.46 -15.14 -13.75
N GLY A 344 27.63 -15.53 -14.73
CA GLY A 344 27.97 -16.52 -15.76
C GLY A 344 27.51 -17.95 -15.41
N LYS A 345 27.02 -18.19 -14.19
CA LYS A 345 26.23 -19.38 -13.87
C LYS A 345 24.78 -19.19 -14.32
N GLY A 346 24.02 -20.29 -14.40
CA GLY A 346 22.60 -20.24 -14.76
C GLY A 346 21.80 -19.40 -13.76
N SER A 347 20.74 -18.73 -14.25
CA SER A 347 19.87 -17.89 -13.42
C SER A 347 19.24 -18.72 -12.29
N VAL A 348 19.51 -18.34 -11.04
CA VAL A 348 18.87 -18.95 -9.87
C VAL A 348 17.51 -18.27 -9.64
N GLU A 349 16.45 -19.08 -9.57
CA GLU A 349 15.10 -18.59 -9.33
C GLU A 349 14.94 -17.96 -7.94
N TYR A 350 14.05 -16.97 -7.84
CA TYR A 350 13.67 -16.36 -6.58
C TYR A 350 12.67 -17.26 -5.87
N LEU A 351 12.96 -17.62 -4.62
CA LEU A 351 12.01 -18.35 -3.78
C LEU A 351 10.86 -17.42 -3.39
N TYR A 352 9.62 -17.80 -3.70
CA TYR A 352 8.43 -17.04 -3.32
C TYR A 352 8.19 -17.17 -1.80
N PRO A 353 8.38 -16.11 -1.00
CA PRO A 353 8.44 -16.25 0.46
C PRO A 353 7.09 -16.01 1.15
N PHE A 354 6.01 -15.75 0.40
CA PHE A 354 4.71 -15.34 0.96
C PHE A 354 3.73 -16.51 1.10
N GLU A 355 4.20 -17.70 1.48
CA GLU A 355 3.34 -18.89 1.65
C GLU A 355 2.19 -18.66 2.66
N SER A 356 2.38 -17.80 3.67
CA SER A 356 1.31 -17.43 4.61
C SER A 356 0.24 -16.49 4.02
N HIS A 357 0.59 -15.75 2.96
CA HIS A 357 -0.33 -14.84 2.25
C HIS A 357 -1.00 -15.55 1.07
N ASN A 358 -0.41 -16.65 0.60
CA ASN A 358 -1.18 -17.79 0.13
C ASN A 358 -1.89 -18.42 1.35
N LYS A 359 -2.77 -17.68 2.04
CA LYS A 359 -3.93 -18.36 2.59
C LYS A 359 -4.45 -19.16 1.40
N LYS A 360 -4.37 -20.49 1.48
CA LYS A 360 -5.24 -21.36 0.70
C LYS A 360 -6.57 -20.65 0.80
N TYR A 361 -7.02 -20.00 -0.29
CA TYR A 361 -8.40 -19.62 -0.35
C TYR A 361 -9.10 -20.89 0.07
N ASP A 362 -9.89 -20.78 1.14
CA ASP A 362 -10.52 -21.96 1.73
C ASP A 362 -11.05 -22.76 0.54
N LYS A 363 -10.64 -24.02 0.42
CA LYS A 363 -10.99 -24.79 -0.78
C LYS A 363 -12.51 -24.71 -1.00
N ASP A 364 -13.22 -24.65 0.14
CA ASP A 364 -14.62 -24.30 0.34
C ASP A 364 -15.04 -22.94 -0.26
N PHE A 365 -14.28 -21.86 -0.06
CA PHE A 365 -14.54 -20.56 -0.70
C PHE A 365 -14.38 -20.64 -2.22
N ILE A 366 -13.31 -21.24 -2.75
CA ILE A 366 -13.15 -21.41 -4.21
C ILE A 366 -14.26 -22.30 -4.75
N ASP A 367 -14.64 -23.36 -4.05
CA ASP A 367 -15.68 -24.29 -4.47
C ASP A 367 -17.09 -23.69 -4.42
N THR A 368 -17.32 -22.65 -3.60
CA THR A 368 -18.56 -21.84 -3.64
C THR A 368 -18.63 -20.89 -4.84
N LEU A 369 -17.51 -20.64 -5.54
CA LEU A 369 -17.51 -19.81 -6.74
C LEU A 369 -18.01 -20.58 -7.97
N SER A 370 -18.64 -19.85 -8.89
CA SER A 370 -19.04 -20.42 -10.19
C SER A 370 -17.83 -20.92 -10.97
N LYS A 371 -18.01 -21.92 -11.85
CA LYS A 371 -16.92 -22.55 -12.62
C LYS A 371 -16.03 -21.54 -13.36
N THR A 372 -16.63 -20.48 -13.92
CA THR A 372 -15.90 -19.40 -14.61
C THR A 372 -15.08 -18.54 -13.64
N LYS A 373 -15.63 -18.19 -12.47
CA LYS A 373 -14.90 -17.42 -11.45
C LYS A 373 -13.75 -18.22 -10.86
N ARG A 374 -13.94 -19.53 -10.63
CA ARG A 374 -12.86 -20.45 -10.23
C ARG A 374 -11.73 -20.45 -11.24
N LYS A 375 -12.05 -20.66 -12.52
CA LYS A 375 -11.05 -20.67 -13.59
C LYS A 375 -10.27 -19.36 -13.65
N ASN A 376 -10.96 -18.21 -13.60
CA ASN A 376 -10.31 -16.91 -13.67
C ASN A 376 -9.42 -16.62 -12.44
N VAL A 377 -9.86 -17.01 -11.24
CA VAL A 377 -9.04 -16.85 -10.01
C VAL A 377 -7.83 -17.77 -10.07
N SER A 378 -7.97 -19.03 -10.49
CA SER A 378 -6.86 -19.95 -10.64
C SER A 378 -5.86 -19.51 -11.71
N GLU A 379 -6.33 -19.06 -12.88
CA GLU A 379 -5.46 -18.52 -13.94
C GLU A 379 -4.73 -17.25 -13.48
N TYR A 380 -5.40 -16.37 -12.73
CA TYR A 380 -4.77 -15.19 -12.13
C TYR A 380 -3.64 -15.56 -11.15
N LEU A 381 -3.88 -16.52 -10.26
CA LEU A 381 -2.87 -16.99 -9.30
C LEU A 381 -1.68 -17.66 -9.98
N GLU A 382 -1.92 -18.48 -11.01
CA GLU A 382 -0.87 -19.11 -11.81
C GLU A 382 -0.07 -18.11 -12.64
N ASN A 383 -0.73 -17.07 -13.17
CA ASN A 383 -0.05 -15.99 -13.90
C ASN A 383 0.84 -15.14 -12.99
N ILE A 384 0.45 -14.92 -11.72
CA ILE A 384 1.32 -14.26 -10.74
C ILE A 384 2.59 -15.08 -10.51
N ARG A 385 2.45 -16.40 -10.31
CA ARG A 385 3.58 -17.33 -10.07
C ARG A 385 4.56 -17.40 -11.23
N LYS A 386 4.07 -17.41 -12.48
CA LYS A 386 4.90 -17.52 -13.69
C LYS A 386 5.61 -16.21 -14.08
N SER A 387 5.33 -15.09 -13.41
CA SER A 387 5.86 -13.77 -13.77
C SER A 387 7.15 -13.39 -13.02
N THR A 388 8.11 -14.31 -12.90
CA THR A 388 9.44 -14.06 -12.30
C THR A 388 10.37 -13.32 -13.26
N TYR A 389 11.14 -12.34 -12.75
CA TYR A 389 11.89 -11.33 -13.53
C TYR A 389 13.07 -11.87 -14.36
N PHE A 390 13.52 -13.11 -14.11
CA PHE A 390 14.80 -13.63 -14.63
C PHE A 390 14.70 -15.03 -15.26
N SER A 391 13.53 -15.38 -15.81
CA SER A 391 13.36 -16.52 -16.74
C SER A 391 13.63 -16.12 -18.18
#